data_AF-A0A433DP74-F1
#
_entry.id   AF-A0A433DP74-F1
#
_cell.length_a   1.000
_cell.length_b   1.000
_cell.length_c   1.000
_cell.angle_alpha   90.00
_cell.angle_beta   90.00
_cell.angle_gamma   90.00
#
_symmetry.space_group_name_H-M   'P 1'
#
loop_
_entity.id
_entity.type
_entity.pdbx_description
1 polymer ?
#
loop_
_entity_poly.entity_id
_entity_poly.type
_entity_poly.pdbx_seq_one_letter_code
_entity_poly.pdbx_strand_id
1 'polypeptide(L)'
;MPQHAVRPLLRRKRTLAALAGGAALATGAGLLLSHASATGSPAKAAPKVVPPTANAAFDYQIGGAYTPPTGVKALSRDRGANPAKGLYNVCYVNAFQTQPDALDWWEKKNPDLLLRDADGDLVNDEAWGEALLDTSTAAKRTRLAKIVGGWISGCATSGFQAVEPDNLDSYERSDGLLTRAHNAAFAKLLADRAHTAGLAIGQKNTTDLLGQRKKIGFDFAVAEECGRYDECADYASAYGNRVFVVEYTDRDFTEACSSVGAKVSVVRRDLDVVPAGRPGYAFRTC
;
A
#
# COMPACT_ATOMS: atom_id res chain seq x y z
N MET A 1 25.95 -1.03 -12.45
CA MET A 1 25.96 0.33 -11.85
C MET A 1 25.85 1.33 -12.99
N PRO A 2 24.76 2.09 -13.00
CA PRO A 2 24.91 3.52 -12.75
C PRO A 2 24.07 3.96 -11.56
N GLN A 3 24.65 4.87 -10.78
CA GLN A 3 24.03 5.59 -9.69
C GLN A 3 23.16 6.71 -10.28
N HIS A 4 21.87 6.74 -9.97
CA HIS A 4 21.06 7.94 -10.18
C HIS A 4 20.44 8.36 -8.85
N ALA A 5 21.04 9.39 -8.27
CA ALA A 5 20.54 10.08 -7.10
C ALA A 5 19.22 10.79 -7.46
N VAL A 6 18.13 10.34 -6.85
CA VAL A 6 16.82 11.00 -6.96
C VAL A 6 16.89 12.36 -6.27
N ARG A 7 16.58 13.42 -7.00
CA ARG A 7 16.41 14.78 -6.48
C ARG A 7 14.94 15.01 -6.09
N PRO A 8 14.63 15.43 -4.85
CA PRO A 8 13.25 15.74 -4.47
C PRO A 8 12.82 17.12 -5.00
N LEU A 9 11.73 17.16 -5.76
CA LEU A 9 11.10 18.39 -6.23
C LEU A 9 10.15 18.94 -5.15
N LEU A 10 10.43 20.15 -4.67
CA LEU A 10 9.61 20.86 -3.68
C LEU A 10 8.18 21.12 -4.17
N ARG A 11 7.18 20.65 -3.40
CA ARG A 11 5.74 20.88 -3.66
C ARG A 11 5.23 22.13 -2.92
N ARG A 12 4.73 23.13 -3.66
CA ARG A 12 4.04 24.32 -3.10
C ARG A 12 2.57 24.00 -2.78
N LYS A 13 2.16 24.29 -1.53
CA LYS A 13 0.77 24.16 -1.05
C LYS A 13 -0.12 25.27 -1.62
N ARG A 14 -1.30 24.91 -2.16
CA ARG A 14 -2.44 25.84 -2.33
C ARG A 14 -3.73 25.19 -1.85
N THR A 15 -4.46 25.97 -1.06
CA THR A 15 -5.71 25.67 -0.34
C THR A 15 -6.93 25.62 -1.27
N LEU A 16 -7.85 24.68 -1.01
CA LEU A 16 -9.17 24.59 -1.65
C LEU A 16 -10.26 25.07 -0.68
N ALA A 17 -11.16 25.92 -1.18
CA ALA A 17 -12.39 26.34 -0.51
C ALA A 17 -13.53 25.36 -0.81
N ALA A 18 -14.36 25.08 0.19
CA ALA A 18 -15.54 24.23 0.10
C ALA A 18 -16.82 25.07 -0.09
N LEU A 19 -17.78 24.54 -0.83
CA LEU A 19 -19.17 25.00 -0.84
C LEU A 19 -20.10 23.80 -0.61
N ALA A 20 -21.02 23.98 0.32
CA ALA A 20 -22.05 23.04 0.75
C ALA A 20 -23.43 23.49 0.24
N GLY A 21 -24.33 22.53 0.11
CA GLY A 21 -25.77 22.70 -0.14
C GLY A 21 -26.31 21.40 -0.74
N GLY A 22 -27.47 20.87 -0.39
CA GLY A 22 -28.56 21.22 0.52
C GLY A 22 -29.59 20.07 0.39
N ALA A 23 -30.33 19.79 1.46
CA ALA A 23 -31.30 18.69 1.52
C ALA A 23 -32.64 19.03 0.86
N ALA A 24 -33.37 18.01 0.39
CA ALA A 24 -34.84 18.03 0.33
C ALA A 24 -35.43 16.61 0.33
N LEU A 25 -36.46 16.43 1.17
CA LEU A 25 -37.31 15.26 1.38
C LEU A 25 -38.47 15.22 0.36
N ALA A 26 -39.04 14.03 0.10
CA ALA A 26 -40.45 13.69 0.41
C ALA A 26 -40.92 12.34 -0.21
N THR A 27 -41.55 11.51 0.65
CA THR A 27 -42.77 10.66 0.49
C THR A 27 -42.98 9.84 -0.81
N GLY A 28 -43.40 8.56 -0.84
CA GLY A 28 -44.09 7.68 0.11
C GLY A 28 -45.15 6.85 -0.65
N ALA A 29 -45.18 5.52 -0.45
CA ALA A 29 -46.21 4.49 -0.79
C ALA A 29 -45.47 3.18 -1.15
N GLY A 30 -45.82 1.95 -0.77
CA GLY A 30 -46.94 1.36 -0.02
C GLY A 30 -46.90 -0.16 -0.32
N LEU A 31 -46.84 -0.96 0.75
CA LEU A 31 -47.13 -2.41 0.88
C LEU A 31 -46.56 -3.45 -0.11
N LEU A 32 -45.86 -4.46 0.44
CA LEU A 32 -46.32 -5.87 0.52
C LEU A 32 -45.31 -6.67 1.37
N LEU A 33 -45.69 -7.01 2.62
CA LEU A 33 -44.89 -7.86 3.52
C LEU A 33 -45.21 -9.34 3.26
N SER A 34 -44.43 -9.96 2.38
CA SER A 34 -44.32 -11.42 2.31
C SER A 34 -43.37 -11.90 3.40
N HIS A 35 -43.90 -12.45 4.49
CA HIS A 35 -43.12 -13.12 5.52
C HIS A 35 -42.67 -14.49 5.01
N ALA A 36 -41.63 -14.50 4.16
CA ALA A 36 -40.87 -15.71 3.89
C ALA A 36 -39.91 -15.93 5.06
N SER A 37 -40.22 -16.88 5.94
CA SER A 37 -39.29 -17.41 6.93
C SER A 37 -38.16 -18.14 6.19
N ALA A 38 -37.18 -17.37 5.70
CA ALA A 38 -35.93 -17.91 5.23
C ALA A 38 -35.15 -18.37 6.46
N THR A 39 -35.10 -19.67 6.68
CA THR A 39 -34.09 -20.32 7.53
C THR A 39 -32.73 -20.14 6.87
N GLY A 40 -32.19 -18.92 6.92
CA GLY A 40 -30.83 -18.62 6.50
C GLY A 40 -29.88 -19.27 7.50
N SER A 41 -28.99 -20.14 7.01
CA SER A 41 -27.81 -20.53 7.77
C SER A 41 -27.13 -19.26 8.31
N PRO A 42 -26.63 -19.24 9.56
CA PRO A 42 -26.00 -18.06 10.10
C PRO A 42 -24.88 -17.62 9.16
N ALA A 43 -25.01 -16.40 8.60
CA ALA A 43 -23.97 -15.82 7.78
C ALA A 43 -22.67 -15.85 8.60
N LYS A 44 -21.64 -16.50 8.07
CA LYS A 44 -20.32 -16.53 8.70
C LYS A 44 -19.90 -15.08 8.94
N ALA A 45 -19.67 -14.72 10.20
CA ALA A 45 -19.28 -13.36 10.56
C ALA A 45 -18.07 -12.95 9.70
N ALA A 46 -18.11 -11.73 9.16
CA ALA A 46 -17.00 -11.20 8.37
C ALA A 46 -15.71 -11.32 9.20
N PRO A 47 -14.57 -11.72 8.58
CA PRO A 47 -13.34 -11.83 9.33
C PRO A 47 -12.97 -10.47 9.92
N LYS A 48 -12.58 -10.45 11.19
CA LYS A 48 -12.21 -9.21 11.87
C LYS A 48 -10.88 -8.70 11.32
N VAL A 49 -10.90 -7.49 10.77
CA VAL A 49 -9.67 -6.75 10.40
C VAL A 49 -8.89 -6.41 11.67
N VAL A 50 -7.62 -6.81 11.73
CA VAL A 50 -6.72 -6.54 12.86
C VAL A 50 -5.52 -5.75 12.35
N PRO A 51 -5.41 -4.44 12.66
CA PRO A 51 -4.22 -3.64 12.36
C PRO A 51 -2.97 -4.14 13.11
N PRO A 52 -1.75 -3.80 12.65
CA PRO A 52 -0.54 -4.15 13.38
C PRO A 52 -0.49 -3.46 14.75
N THR A 53 0.24 -4.07 15.68
CA THR A 53 0.56 -3.42 16.96
C THR A 53 1.62 -2.34 16.73
N ALA A 54 1.43 -1.16 17.30
CA ALA A 54 2.43 -0.08 17.22
C ALA A 54 3.75 -0.52 17.88
N ASN A 55 4.86 -0.05 17.32
CA ASN A 55 6.22 -0.38 17.75
C ASN A 55 6.53 -1.89 17.84
N ALA A 56 5.90 -2.70 17.00
CA ALA A 56 6.27 -4.11 16.85
C ALA A 56 7.55 -4.22 16.01
N ALA A 57 8.63 -4.80 16.55
CA ALA A 57 9.88 -4.97 15.83
C ALA A 57 9.62 -5.59 14.43
N PHE A 58 10.05 -4.89 13.39
CA PHE A 58 9.64 -5.13 12.01
C PHE A 58 10.82 -5.60 11.15
N ASP A 59 10.55 -6.48 10.19
CA ASP A 59 11.50 -6.88 9.16
C ASP A 59 10.88 -6.76 7.75
N TYR A 60 11.62 -6.16 6.83
CA TYR A 60 11.18 -5.95 5.45
C TYR A 60 11.84 -7.01 4.56
N GLN A 61 11.05 -8.02 4.16
CA GLN A 61 11.51 -9.22 3.45
C GLN A 61 10.86 -9.35 2.07
N ILE A 62 10.70 -8.24 1.35
CA ILE A 62 10.09 -8.22 0.02
C ILE A 62 11.03 -8.76 -1.08
N GLY A 63 12.36 -8.63 -0.90
CA GLY A 63 13.38 -9.21 -1.80
C GLY A 63 13.59 -10.73 -1.64
N GLY A 64 12.81 -11.37 -0.75
CA GLY A 64 12.81 -12.82 -0.55
C GLY A 64 12.64 -13.21 0.92
N ALA A 65 11.89 -14.29 1.16
CA ALA A 65 11.64 -14.77 2.50
C ALA A 65 12.87 -15.47 3.11
N TYR A 66 13.13 -15.20 4.39
CA TYR A 66 14.12 -15.92 5.21
C TYR A 66 13.62 -16.04 6.65
N THR A 67 14.26 -16.88 7.47
CA THR A 67 13.91 -17.00 8.89
C THR A 67 14.06 -15.64 9.58
N PRO A 68 12.98 -15.04 10.11
CA PRO A 68 13.06 -13.72 10.73
C PRO A 68 14.01 -13.73 11.92
N PRO A 69 14.85 -12.68 12.10
CA PRO A 69 15.72 -12.54 13.25
C PRO A 69 14.95 -12.63 14.58
N THR A 70 15.62 -13.11 15.63
CA THR A 70 15.03 -13.16 16.98
C THR A 70 14.54 -11.78 17.41
N GLY A 71 13.34 -11.73 17.97
CA GLY A 71 12.73 -10.48 18.45
C GLY A 71 11.77 -9.83 17.46
N VAL A 72 11.85 -10.13 16.16
CA VAL A 72 10.88 -9.67 15.16
C VAL A 72 9.47 -10.14 15.52
N LYS A 73 8.49 -9.23 15.39
CA LYS A 73 7.07 -9.43 15.70
C LYS A 73 6.15 -9.21 14.50
N ALA A 74 6.60 -8.40 13.53
CA ALA A 74 5.89 -8.15 12.28
C ALA A 74 6.86 -8.19 11.10
N LEU A 75 6.37 -8.53 9.91
CA LEU A 75 7.17 -8.47 8.69
C LEU A 75 6.32 -8.20 7.45
N SER A 76 6.94 -7.69 6.39
CA SER A 76 6.34 -7.65 5.06
C SER A 76 7.07 -8.60 4.11
N ARG A 77 6.31 -9.32 3.29
CA ARG A 77 6.80 -10.30 2.30
C ARG A 77 6.02 -10.18 1.01
N ASP A 78 6.68 -10.45 -0.11
CA ASP A 78 6.01 -10.56 -1.41
C ASP A 78 4.84 -11.55 -1.36
N ARG A 79 3.77 -11.25 -2.10
CA ARG A 79 2.55 -12.08 -2.19
C ARG A 79 2.79 -13.53 -2.63
N GLY A 80 3.88 -13.80 -3.32
CA GLY A 80 4.31 -15.15 -3.73
C GLY A 80 5.02 -15.94 -2.63
N ALA A 81 5.41 -15.28 -1.54
CA ALA A 81 6.10 -15.93 -0.42
C ALA A 81 5.12 -16.44 0.65
N ASN A 82 5.53 -17.47 1.38
CA ASN A 82 4.77 -17.98 2.52
C ASN A 82 4.86 -17.00 3.71
N PRO A 83 3.77 -16.77 4.46
CA PRO A 83 3.85 -16.03 5.72
C PRO A 83 4.64 -16.81 6.77
N ALA A 84 5.24 -16.09 7.72
CA ALA A 84 5.92 -16.66 8.88
C ALA A 84 4.91 -16.93 10.01
N LYS A 85 4.94 -18.14 10.56
CA LYS A 85 4.08 -18.55 11.67
C LYS A 85 4.33 -17.71 12.92
N GLY A 86 3.27 -17.34 13.63
CA GLY A 86 3.35 -16.67 14.93
C GLY A 86 3.74 -15.19 14.88
N LEU A 87 3.87 -14.60 13.69
CA LEU A 87 4.17 -13.17 13.48
C LEU A 87 2.99 -12.48 12.79
N TYR A 88 2.99 -11.15 12.82
CA TYR A 88 2.08 -10.34 12.01
C TYR A 88 2.66 -10.18 10.59
N ASN A 89 1.98 -10.74 9.59
CA ASN A 89 2.45 -10.79 8.21
C ASN A 89 1.68 -9.78 7.34
N VAL A 90 2.43 -8.85 6.77
CA VAL A 90 1.99 -7.92 5.72
C VAL A 90 2.35 -8.52 4.36
N CYS A 91 1.39 -8.56 3.45
CA CYS A 91 1.54 -9.05 2.08
C CYS A 91 1.85 -7.87 1.17
N TYR A 92 3.09 -7.78 0.68
CA TYR A 92 3.48 -6.82 -0.35
C TYR A 92 2.81 -7.18 -1.68
N VAL A 93 2.20 -6.18 -2.30
CA VAL A 93 1.57 -6.28 -3.62
C VAL A 93 1.97 -5.05 -4.42
N ASN A 94 2.77 -5.20 -5.47
CA ASN A 94 2.93 -4.12 -6.45
C ASN A 94 1.58 -3.89 -7.15
N ALA A 95 0.91 -2.80 -6.77
CA ALA A 95 -0.50 -2.60 -7.07
C ALA A 95 -0.75 -1.50 -8.10
N PHE A 96 0.22 -0.61 -8.29
CA PHE A 96 0.12 0.57 -9.17
C PHE A 96 1.14 0.55 -10.33
N GLN A 97 2.03 -0.44 -10.34
CA GLN A 97 2.94 -0.74 -11.44
C GLN A 97 2.88 -2.24 -11.76
N THR A 98 3.48 -2.63 -12.88
CA THR A 98 3.77 -4.04 -13.20
C THR A 98 5.06 -4.48 -12.50
N GLN A 99 5.23 -5.78 -12.26
CA GLN A 99 6.56 -6.33 -12.02
C GLN A 99 7.26 -6.66 -13.35
N PRO A 100 8.61 -6.64 -13.45
CA PRO A 100 9.31 -6.88 -14.70
C PRO A 100 8.99 -8.24 -15.34
N ASP A 101 8.78 -9.27 -14.52
CA ASP A 101 8.39 -10.61 -14.95
C ASP A 101 6.91 -10.76 -15.31
N ALA A 102 6.08 -9.75 -15.00
CA ALA A 102 4.64 -9.74 -15.24
C ALA A 102 4.22 -8.87 -16.44
N LEU A 103 5.10 -8.02 -16.97
CA LEU A 103 4.77 -7.06 -18.05
C LEU A 103 4.18 -7.78 -19.27
N ASP A 104 4.81 -8.86 -19.71
CA ASP A 104 4.37 -9.73 -20.80
C ASP A 104 2.90 -10.17 -20.67
N TRP A 105 2.48 -10.50 -19.45
CA TRP A 105 1.12 -10.92 -19.17
C TRP A 105 0.14 -9.74 -19.29
N TRP A 106 0.54 -8.56 -18.79
CA TRP A 106 -0.26 -7.35 -18.90
C TRP A 106 -0.46 -6.95 -20.35
N GLU A 107 0.59 -6.93 -21.17
CA GLU A 107 0.50 -6.60 -22.59
C GLU A 107 -0.40 -7.57 -23.36
N LYS A 108 -0.37 -8.87 -23.03
CA LYS A 108 -1.18 -9.89 -23.71
C LYS A 108 -2.65 -9.90 -23.25
N LYS A 109 -2.92 -9.59 -21.98
CA LYS A 109 -4.26 -9.80 -21.38
C LYS A 109 -5.01 -8.51 -21.08
N ASN A 110 -4.30 -7.44 -20.77
CA ASN A 110 -4.87 -6.17 -20.33
C ASN A 110 -4.01 -4.97 -20.83
N PRO A 111 -3.66 -4.89 -22.13
CA PRO A 111 -2.75 -3.87 -22.64
C PRO A 111 -3.27 -2.45 -22.42
N ASP A 112 -4.59 -2.28 -22.32
CA ASP A 112 -5.26 -1.00 -22.10
C ASP A 112 -5.25 -0.53 -20.63
N LEU A 113 -4.82 -1.40 -19.70
CA LEU A 113 -4.61 -1.08 -18.29
C LEU A 113 -3.17 -0.67 -17.99
N LEU A 114 -2.28 -0.71 -18.98
CA LEU A 114 -0.95 -0.11 -18.91
C LEU A 114 -1.05 1.37 -19.28
N LEU A 115 -0.37 2.23 -18.52
CA LEU A 115 -0.30 3.65 -18.80
C LEU A 115 0.57 3.88 -20.03
N ARG A 116 0.00 4.61 -21.00
CA ARG A 116 0.68 4.99 -22.23
C ARG A 116 0.62 6.49 -22.42
N ASP A 117 1.66 7.04 -23.03
CA ASP A 117 1.70 8.45 -23.41
C ASP A 117 0.92 8.71 -24.71
N ALA A 118 1.08 9.91 -25.27
CA ALA A 118 0.39 10.33 -26.49
C ALA A 118 0.89 9.60 -27.75
N ASP A 119 2.13 9.12 -27.75
CA ASP A 119 2.75 8.38 -28.85
C ASP A 119 2.44 6.88 -28.77
N GLY A 120 1.87 6.43 -27.64
CA GLY A 120 1.46 5.06 -27.39
C GLY A 120 2.52 4.23 -26.67
N ASP A 121 3.61 4.85 -26.25
CA ASP A 121 4.71 4.20 -25.54
C ASP A 121 4.35 3.99 -24.07
N LEU A 122 4.94 2.96 -23.46
CA LEU A 122 4.72 2.65 -22.04
C LEU A 122 5.38 3.72 -21.17
N VAL A 123 4.63 4.22 -20.20
CA VAL A 123 5.16 5.08 -19.15
C VAL A 123 5.75 4.20 -18.06
N ASN A 124 7.08 4.21 -17.95
CA ASN A 124 7.82 3.36 -17.03
C ASN A 124 8.42 4.18 -15.88
N ASP A 125 8.55 3.53 -14.74
CA ASP A 125 9.41 3.99 -13.67
C ASP A 125 10.87 3.80 -14.08
N GLU A 126 11.60 4.89 -14.33
CA GLU A 126 13.00 4.82 -14.79
C GLU A 126 13.93 4.12 -13.77
N ALA A 127 13.61 4.19 -12.47
CA ALA A 127 14.45 3.60 -11.44
C ALA A 127 14.36 2.06 -11.42
N TRP A 128 13.20 1.51 -11.80
CA TRP A 128 12.89 0.08 -11.67
C TRP A 128 12.54 -0.62 -12.98
N GLY A 129 12.37 0.12 -14.08
CA GLY A 129 11.98 -0.42 -15.38
C GLY A 129 10.57 -1.00 -15.41
N GLU A 130 9.70 -0.57 -14.50
CA GLU A 130 8.35 -1.10 -14.31
C GLU A 130 7.29 -0.19 -14.94
N ALA A 131 6.40 -0.75 -15.76
CA ALA A 131 5.32 0.01 -16.38
C ALA A 131 4.26 0.43 -15.37
N LEU A 132 3.80 1.68 -15.45
CA LEU A 132 2.72 2.17 -14.60
C LEU A 132 1.37 1.59 -15.05
N LEU A 133 0.49 1.34 -14.07
CA LEU A 133 -0.89 0.95 -14.35
C LEU A 133 -1.77 2.19 -14.52
N ASP A 134 -2.67 2.15 -15.50
CA ASP A 134 -3.52 3.29 -15.82
C ASP A 134 -4.74 3.37 -14.88
N THR A 135 -4.63 4.23 -13.88
CA THR A 135 -5.69 4.53 -12.92
C THR A 135 -6.60 5.69 -13.34
N SER A 136 -6.44 6.26 -14.54
CA SER A 136 -7.05 7.53 -14.96
C SER A 136 -8.59 7.51 -14.95
N THR A 137 -9.20 6.43 -15.41
CA THR A 137 -10.66 6.32 -15.51
C THR A 137 -11.25 5.37 -14.46
N ALA A 138 -12.52 5.60 -14.08
CA ALA A 138 -13.23 4.74 -13.14
C ALA A 138 -13.37 3.29 -13.67
N ALA A 139 -13.55 3.13 -14.99
CA ALA A 139 -13.63 1.82 -15.63
C ALA A 139 -12.32 1.04 -15.52
N LYS A 140 -11.18 1.69 -15.79
CA LYS A 140 -9.85 1.07 -15.64
C LYS A 140 -9.57 0.72 -14.17
N ARG A 141 -9.84 1.63 -13.22
CA ARG A 141 -9.71 1.35 -11.78
C ARG A 141 -10.55 0.16 -11.32
N THR A 142 -11.78 0.02 -11.82
CA THR A 142 -12.64 -1.13 -11.48
C THR A 142 -12.04 -2.45 -11.97
N ARG A 143 -11.49 -2.47 -13.19
CA ARG A 143 -10.83 -3.65 -13.76
C ARG A 143 -9.52 -3.98 -13.05
N LEU A 144 -8.68 -2.97 -12.77
CA LEU A 144 -7.48 -3.12 -11.96
C LEU A 144 -7.82 -3.67 -10.57
N ALA A 145 -8.84 -3.14 -9.91
CA ALA A 145 -9.28 -3.63 -8.59
C ALA A 145 -9.83 -5.06 -8.64
N LYS A 146 -10.32 -5.54 -9.78
CA LYS A 146 -10.68 -6.96 -9.95
C LYS A 146 -9.42 -7.84 -9.97
N ILE A 147 -8.39 -7.44 -10.71
CA ILE A 147 -7.12 -8.18 -10.84
C ILE A 147 -6.35 -8.15 -9.51
N VAL A 148 -6.00 -6.95 -9.03
CA VAL A 148 -5.25 -6.74 -7.78
C VAL A 148 -6.04 -7.25 -6.58
N GLY A 149 -7.37 -7.09 -6.58
CA GLY A 149 -8.22 -7.66 -5.54
C GLY A 149 -8.18 -9.19 -5.49
N GLY A 150 -7.93 -9.86 -6.63
CA GLY A 150 -7.67 -11.31 -6.65
C GLY A 150 -6.38 -11.67 -5.93
N TRP A 151 -5.32 -10.87 -6.09
CA TRP A 151 -4.06 -11.05 -5.37
C TRP A 151 -4.21 -10.82 -3.87
N ILE A 152 -4.96 -9.78 -3.47
CA ILE A 152 -5.29 -9.49 -2.06
C ILE A 152 -6.07 -10.66 -1.43
N SER A 153 -7.06 -11.22 -2.11
CA SER A 153 -7.78 -12.42 -1.65
C SER A 153 -6.85 -13.64 -1.54
N GLY A 154 -5.85 -13.74 -2.42
CA GLY A 154 -4.78 -14.73 -2.33
C GLY A 154 -3.96 -14.57 -1.05
N CYS A 155 -3.55 -13.35 -0.70
CA CYS A 155 -2.86 -13.07 0.57
C CYS A 155 -3.69 -13.52 1.79
N ALA A 156 -5.01 -13.25 1.80
CA ALA A 156 -5.89 -13.71 2.88
C ALA A 156 -5.93 -15.25 2.97
N THR A 157 -6.01 -15.91 1.82
CA THR A 157 -6.02 -17.39 1.73
C THR A 157 -4.71 -18.00 2.21
N SER A 158 -3.57 -17.37 1.89
CA SER A 158 -2.25 -17.77 2.37
C SER A 158 -2.04 -17.53 3.87
N GLY A 159 -2.91 -16.74 4.50
CA GLY A 159 -2.89 -16.48 5.95
C GLY A 159 -2.10 -15.23 6.34
N PHE A 160 -1.96 -14.25 5.44
CA PHE A 160 -1.51 -12.91 5.81
C PHE A 160 -2.56 -12.17 6.65
N GLN A 161 -2.15 -11.17 7.43
CA GLN A 161 -3.04 -10.34 8.25
C GLN A 161 -3.31 -8.97 7.61
N ALA A 162 -2.43 -8.53 6.73
CA ALA A 162 -2.51 -7.25 6.07
C ALA A 162 -1.96 -7.29 4.64
N VAL A 163 -2.26 -6.24 3.88
CA VAL A 163 -1.65 -5.95 2.57
C VAL A 163 -1.01 -4.58 2.54
N GLU A 164 0.05 -4.47 1.76
CA GLU A 164 0.81 -3.27 1.45
C GLU A 164 0.79 -3.09 -0.08
N PRO A 165 -0.14 -2.28 -0.62
CA PRO A 165 -0.18 -1.96 -2.03
C PRO A 165 0.90 -0.92 -2.36
N ASP A 166 1.94 -1.35 -3.06
CA ASP A 166 3.09 -0.51 -3.39
C ASP A 166 2.83 0.42 -4.59
N ASN A 167 3.68 1.44 -4.75
CA ASN A 167 3.65 2.44 -5.83
C ASN A 167 2.38 3.34 -5.84
N LEU A 168 1.79 3.58 -4.66
CA LEU A 168 0.65 4.49 -4.49
C LEU A 168 0.91 5.90 -5.05
N ASP A 169 2.15 6.34 -5.06
CA ASP A 169 2.63 7.61 -5.58
C ASP A 169 2.97 7.59 -7.08
N SER A 170 2.59 6.54 -7.84
CA SER A 170 2.92 6.42 -9.27
C SER A 170 2.49 7.63 -10.12
N TYR A 171 1.53 8.43 -9.66
CA TYR A 171 1.16 9.69 -10.30
C TYR A 171 2.32 10.70 -10.38
N GLU A 172 3.32 10.61 -9.52
CA GLU A 172 4.51 11.48 -9.51
C GLU A 172 5.50 11.14 -10.63
N ARG A 173 5.40 9.92 -11.18
CA ARG A 173 6.24 9.38 -12.25
C ARG A 173 5.45 9.12 -13.53
N SER A 174 4.35 9.86 -13.71
CA SER A 174 3.37 9.63 -14.79
C SER A 174 3.36 10.71 -15.87
N ASP A 175 4.33 11.64 -15.86
CA ASP A 175 4.36 12.81 -16.76
C ASP A 175 3.06 13.64 -16.77
N GLY A 176 2.37 13.66 -15.63
CA GLY A 176 1.10 14.37 -15.45
C GLY A 176 -0.13 13.64 -16.01
N LEU A 177 0.01 12.44 -16.55
CA LEU A 177 -1.09 11.62 -17.07
C LEU A 177 -1.96 11.05 -15.95
N LEU A 178 -1.39 10.80 -14.77
CA LEU A 178 -2.12 10.42 -13.57
C LEU A 178 -2.14 11.55 -12.55
N THR A 179 -3.22 11.60 -11.79
CA THR A 179 -3.38 12.56 -10.70
C THR A 179 -3.39 11.84 -9.36
N ARG A 180 -3.07 12.57 -8.29
CA ARG A 180 -3.26 12.11 -6.91
C ARG A 180 -4.68 11.56 -6.67
N ALA A 181 -5.70 12.19 -7.28
CA ALA A 181 -7.09 11.76 -7.13
C ALA A 181 -7.37 10.42 -7.83
N HIS A 182 -6.72 10.13 -8.96
CA HIS A 182 -6.82 8.84 -9.63
C HIS A 182 -6.32 7.71 -8.72
N ASN A 183 -5.13 7.87 -8.16
CA ASN A 183 -4.54 6.86 -7.29
C ASN A 183 -5.29 6.73 -5.95
N ALA A 184 -5.74 7.83 -5.34
CA ALA A 184 -6.58 7.78 -4.14
C ALA A 184 -7.91 7.04 -4.38
N ALA A 185 -8.56 7.25 -5.53
CA ALA A 185 -9.78 6.55 -5.88
C ALA A 185 -9.54 5.05 -6.11
N PHE A 186 -8.39 4.67 -6.67
CA PHE A 186 -8.03 3.27 -6.85
C PHE A 186 -7.67 2.61 -5.52
N ALA A 187 -6.85 3.26 -4.68
CA ALA A 187 -6.51 2.82 -3.34
C ALA A 187 -7.76 2.54 -2.50
N LYS A 188 -8.80 3.38 -2.62
CA LYS A 188 -10.07 3.14 -1.94
C LYS A 188 -10.71 1.80 -2.35
N LEU A 189 -10.72 1.47 -3.64
CA LEU A 189 -11.23 0.18 -4.11
C LEU A 189 -10.41 -0.99 -3.54
N LEU A 190 -9.09 -0.83 -3.42
CA LEU A 190 -8.23 -1.85 -2.83
C LEU A 190 -8.49 -2.01 -1.32
N ALA A 191 -8.70 -0.91 -0.59
CA ALA A 191 -9.04 -0.95 0.82
C ALA A 191 -10.37 -1.68 1.07
N ASP A 192 -11.40 -1.35 0.29
CA ASP A 192 -12.71 -2.01 0.39
C ASP A 192 -12.57 -3.54 0.14
N ARG A 193 -11.69 -3.96 -0.79
CA ARG A 193 -11.40 -5.38 -1.05
C ARG A 193 -10.58 -6.05 0.06
N ALA A 194 -9.57 -5.38 0.59
CA ALA A 194 -8.76 -5.89 1.70
C ALA A 194 -9.63 -6.13 2.94
N HIS A 195 -10.46 -5.15 3.31
CA HIS A 195 -11.38 -5.27 4.44
C HIS A 195 -12.41 -6.37 4.22
N THR A 196 -12.96 -6.51 3.00
CA THR A 196 -13.86 -7.63 2.66
C THR A 196 -13.18 -8.99 2.82
N ALA A 197 -11.88 -9.08 2.52
CA ALA A 197 -11.07 -10.27 2.70
C ALA A 197 -10.58 -10.47 4.15
N GLY A 198 -10.91 -9.56 5.08
CA GLY A 198 -10.47 -9.62 6.47
C GLY A 198 -9.06 -9.12 6.74
N LEU A 199 -8.44 -8.43 5.78
CA LEU A 199 -7.08 -7.92 5.86
C LEU A 199 -7.07 -6.43 6.23
N ALA A 200 -6.12 -6.01 7.06
CA ALA A 200 -5.78 -4.59 7.17
C ALA A 200 -5.07 -4.12 5.90
N ILE A 201 -5.11 -2.82 5.60
CA ILE A 201 -4.42 -2.25 4.44
C ILE A 201 -3.52 -1.07 4.83
N GLY A 202 -2.27 -1.14 4.39
CA GLY A 202 -1.25 -0.12 4.63
C GLY A 202 -1.25 0.95 3.56
N GLN A 203 -1.04 2.21 3.95
CA GLN A 203 -0.59 3.23 3.01
C GLN A 203 0.90 3.05 2.77
N LYS A 204 1.32 2.93 1.51
CA LYS A 204 2.73 2.96 1.13
C LYS A 204 3.15 4.39 0.78
N ASN A 205 4.16 4.91 1.48
CA ASN A 205 4.73 6.25 1.25
C ASN A 205 3.63 7.31 1.11
N THR A 206 3.83 8.33 0.26
CA THR A 206 2.79 9.30 -0.12
C THR A 206 2.22 10.16 1.02
N THR A 207 3.04 10.95 1.71
CA THR A 207 2.59 11.90 2.76
C THR A 207 1.46 12.83 2.32
N ASP A 208 1.47 13.15 1.03
CA ASP A 208 0.47 13.92 0.32
C ASP A 208 -0.97 13.35 0.36
N LEU A 209 -1.15 12.09 0.77
CA LEU A 209 -2.45 11.43 0.97
C LEU A 209 -2.83 11.23 2.44
N LEU A 210 -2.00 11.61 3.42
CA LEU A 210 -2.30 11.43 4.84
C LEU A 210 -3.65 12.04 5.28
N GLY A 211 -4.01 13.19 4.70
CA GLY A 211 -5.31 13.84 4.94
C GLY A 211 -6.51 13.04 4.43
N GLN A 212 -6.31 12.16 3.44
CA GLN A 212 -7.35 11.32 2.83
C GLN A 212 -7.36 9.89 3.37
N ARG A 213 -6.38 9.49 4.19
CA ARG A 213 -6.22 8.10 4.66
C ARG A 213 -7.49 7.44 5.20
N LYS A 214 -8.28 8.17 6.00
CA LYS A 214 -9.54 7.68 6.58
C LYS A 214 -10.64 7.47 5.53
N LYS A 215 -10.68 8.36 4.52
CA LYS A 215 -11.62 8.27 3.40
C LYS A 215 -11.25 7.10 2.47
N ILE A 216 -9.95 6.88 2.27
CA ILE A 216 -9.44 5.76 1.49
C ILE A 216 -9.67 4.44 2.22
N GLY A 217 -9.46 4.41 3.54
CA GLY A 217 -9.62 3.22 4.38
C GLY A 217 -8.31 2.60 4.85
N PHE A 218 -7.21 3.35 4.88
CA PHE A 218 -5.92 2.83 5.37
C PHE A 218 -5.90 2.66 6.90
N ASP A 219 -5.32 1.55 7.36
CA ASP A 219 -5.26 1.15 8.76
C ASP A 219 -3.90 1.41 9.43
N PHE A 220 -2.83 1.40 8.64
CA PHE A 220 -1.43 1.62 9.05
C PHE A 220 -0.64 2.22 7.87
N ALA A 221 0.66 2.47 8.07
CA ALA A 221 1.55 2.88 6.99
C ALA A 221 2.83 2.05 6.93
N VAL A 222 3.37 1.91 5.73
CA VAL A 222 4.75 1.49 5.45
C VAL A 222 5.41 2.67 4.76
N ALA A 223 6.43 3.25 5.38
CA ALA A 223 7.10 4.46 4.91
C ALA A 223 8.59 4.18 4.72
N GLU A 224 9.07 4.34 3.50
CA GLU A 224 10.48 4.26 3.16
C GLU A 224 11.11 5.66 3.27
N GLU A 225 12.29 5.72 3.88
CA GLU A 225 13.12 6.93 3.96
C GLU A 225 12.45 8.15 4.65
N CYS A 226 11.49 7.94 5.55
CA CYS A 226 10.85 9.08 6.22
C CYS A 226 11.84 9.91 7.07
N GLY A 227 12.92 9.30 7.57
CA GLY A 227 13.99 9.99 8.30
C GLY A 227 14.79 10.90 7.38
N ARG A 228 14.98 10.49 6.12
CA ARG A 228 15.63 11.29 5.09
C ARG A 228 14.80 12.53 4.72
N TYR A 229 13.48 12.39 4.69
CA TYR A 229 12.55 13.43 4.23
C TYR A 229 11.86 14.24 5.35
N ASP A 230 12.20 13.97 6.61
CA ASP A 230 11.56 14.59 7.79
C ASP A 230 10.03 14.36 7.84
N GLU A 231 9.60 13.15 7.48
CA GLU A 231 8.19 12.78 7.34
C GLU A 231 7.70 11.81 8.44
N CYS A 232 8.61 11.27 9.24
CA CYS A 232 8.27 10.19 10.18
C CYS A 232 7.21 10.60 11.22
N ALA A 233 7.29 11.83 11.73
CA ALA A 233 6.34 12.35 12.71
C ALA A 233 4.93 12.50 12.14
N ASP A 234 4.82 12.87 10.86
CA ASP A 234 3.54 13.01 10.16
C ASP A 234 2.83 11.66 10.02
N TYR A 235 3.57 10.60 9.65
CA TYR A 235 3.04 9.23 9.66
C TYR A 235 2.64 8.77 11.06
N ALA A 236 3.52 8.95 12.05
CA ALA A 236 3.27 8.51 13.42
C ALA A 236 1.98 9.14 13.98
N SER A 237 1.82 10.45 13.80
CA SER A 237 0.62 11.19 14.20
C SER A 237 -0.63 10.71 13.44
N ALA A 238 -0.51 10.53 12.12
CA ALA A 238 -1.64 10.14 11.29
C ALA A 238 -2.20 8.75 11.64
N TYR A 239 -1.33 7.79 11.96
CA TYR A 239 -1.70 6.38 12.16
C TYR A 239 -1.74 5.94 13.62
N GLY A 240 -1.52 6.84 14.57
CA GLY A 240 -1.42 6.48 15.99
C GLY A 240 -0.28 5.49 16.21
N ASN A 241 0.88 5.79 15.63
CA ASN A 241 2.13 5.03 15.69
C ASN A 241 2.11 3.64 15.01
N ARG A 242 1.02 3.25 14.32
CA ARG A 242 0.98 2.05 13.48
C ARG A 242 1.69 2.32 12.15
N VAL A 243 3.01 2.42 12.22
CA VAL A 243 3.88 2.75 11.09
C VAL A 243 5.07 1.80 11.12
N PHE A 244 5.35 1.21 9.97
CA PHE A 244 6.60 0.50 9.69
C PHE A 244 7.48 1.42 8.85
N VAL A 245 8.58 1.88 9.42
CA VAL A 245 9.57 2.73 8.75
C VAL A 245 10.70 1.85 8.23
N VAL A 246 11.08 2.04 6.97
CA VAL A 246 12.20 1.35 6.32
C VAL A 246 13.24 2.38 5.90
N GLU A 247 14.46 2.24 6.41
CA GLU A 247 15.58 3.14 6.10
C GLU A 247 16.69 2.38 5.37
N TYR A 248 17.26 2.98 4.33
CA TYR A 248 18.28 2.34 3.49
C TYR A 248 19.70 2.81 3.76
N THR A 249 19.87 3.82 4.61
CA THR A 249 21.18 4.32 5.04
C THR A 249 21.27 4.39 6.56
N ASP A 250 22.49 4.35 7.08
CA ASP A 250 22.72 4.41 8.52
C ASP A 250 22.41 5.79 9.11
N ARG A 251 22.59 6.84 8.29
CA ARG A 251 22.24 8.21 8.65
C ARG A 251 20.73 8.33 8.84
N ASP A 252 19.97 7.93 7.84
CA ASP A 252 18.51 8.11 7.84
C ASP A 252 17.85 7.20 8.89
N PHE A 253 18.39 5.99 9.10
CA PHE A 253 18.03 5.13 10.23
C PHE A 253 18.26 5.82 11.59
N THR A 254 19.41 6.44 11.79
CA THR A 254 19.72 7.14 13.05
C THR A 254 18.77 8.32 13.28
N GLU A 255 18.43 9.04 12.22
CA GLU A 255 17.45 10.14 12.26
C GLU A 255 16.04 9.65 12.62
N ALA A 256 15.55 8.61 11.94
CA ALA A 256 14.25 8.01 12.24
C ALA A 256 14.18 7.43 13.66
N CYS A 257 15.23 6.75 14.12
CA CYS A 257 15.30 6.25 15.49
C CYS A 257 15.22 7.37 16.54
N SER A 258 15.97 8.46 16.30
CA SER A 258 16.04 9.58 17.23
C SER A 258 14.73 10.35 17.29
N SER A 259 14.02 10.47 16.16
CA SER A 259 12.77 11.22 16.08
C SER A 259 11.54 10.43 16.55
N VAL A 260 11.41 9.16 16.17
CA VAL A 260 10.18 8.38 16.39
C VAL A 260 10.37 6.94 16.89
N GLY A 261 11.60 6.41 16.95
CA GLY A 261 11.87 4.99 17.26
C GLY A 261 11.33 4.50 18.62
N ALA A 262 11.16 5.39 19.60
CA ALA A 262 10.49 5.03 20.86
C ALA A 262 9.01 4.63 20.69
N LYS A 263 8.38 4.95 19.56
CA LYS A 263 6.93 4.84 19.33
C LYS A 263 6.55 4.04 18.08
N VAL A 264 7.39 4.05 17.03
CA VAL A 264 7.11 3.38 15.76
C VAL A 264 8.21 2.39 15.45
N SER A 265 7.87 1.38 14.66
CA SER A 265 8.83 0.36 14.23
C SER A 265 9.73 0.93 13.14
N VAL A 266 11.05 0.96 13.35
CA VAL A 266 12.02 1.42 12.36
C VAL A 266 12.98 0.28 12.05
N VAL A 267 13.14 -0.05 10.77
CA VAL A 267 14.09 -1.06 10.31
C VAL A 267 15.08 -0.45 9.33
N ARG A 268 16.36 -0.75 9.53
CA ARG A 268 17.42 -0.54 8.54
C ARG A 268 17.51 -1.78 7.66
N ARG A 269 17.30 -1.63 6.36
CA ARG A 269 17.50 -2.70 5.35
C ARG A 269 18.35 -2.20 4.21
N ASP A 270 19.06 -3.07 3.52
CA ASP A 270 19.73 -2.72 2.27
C ASP A 270 18.70 -2.37 1.17
N LEU A 271 19.12 -1.57 0.19
CA LEU A 271 18.22 -1.05 -0.85
C LEU A 271 17.55 -2.16 -1.67
N ASP A 272 18.30 -3.23 -1.95
CA ASP A 272 17.82 -4.39 -2.70
C ASP A 272 17.02 -5.38 -1.82
N VAL A 273 16.92 -5.10 -0.52
CA VAL A 273 16.18 -5.85 0.48
C VAL A 273 16.50 -7.36 0.48
N VAL A 274 17.77 -7.71 0.26
CA VAL A 274 18.19 -9.09 0.01
C VAL A 274 17.99 -10.00 1.23
N PRO A 275 17.74 -11.30 1.05
CA PRO A 275 17.60 -12.23 2.17
C PRO A 275 18.86 -12.35 3.05
N ALA A 276 18.67 -12.69 4.33
CA ALA A 276 19.78 -12.97 5.24
C ALA A 276 20.75 -14.02 4.65
N GLY A 277 22.06 -13.76 4.78
CA GLY A 277 23.12 -14.60 4.22
C GLY A 277 23.50 -14.27 2.78
N ARG A 278 22.82 -13.32 2.11
CA ARG A 278 23.23 -12.79 0.82
C ARG A 278 24.20 -11.61 0.99
N PRO A 279 25.17 -11.42 0.07
CA PRO A 279 26.03 -10.24 0.08
C PRO A 279 25.19 -8.96 0.06
N GLY A 280 25.55 -7.99 0.90
CA GLY A 280 24.81 -6.72 1.02
C GLY A 280 23.71 -6.70 2.08
N TYR A 281 23.34 -7.85 2.67
CA TYR A 281 22.33 -7.91 3.73
C TYR A 281 22.63 -6.94 4.88
N ALA A 282 21.70 -6.03 5.14
CA ALA A 282 21.72 -5.15 6.31
C ALA A 282 20.43 -5.30 7.10
N PHE A 283 20.52 -5.47 8.42
CA PHE A 283 19.35 -5.52 9.30
C PHE A 283 19.69 -4.90 10.66
N ARG A 284 18.97 -3.85 11.03
CA ARG A 284 18.94 -3.31 12.40
C ARG A 284 17.54 -2.77 12.68
N THR A 285 17.14 -2.77 13.95
CA THR A 285 15.86 -2.20 14.37
C THR A 285 16.04 -1.22 15.51
N CYS A 286 15.13 -0.26 15.56
CA CYS A 286 14.74 0.51 16.72
C CYS A 286 13.21 0.73 16.60
#